data_AF-A0A519IBI4-F1
#
_entry.id   AF-A0A519IBI4-F1
#
_cell.length_a   1.000
_cell.length_b   1.000
_cell.length_c   1.000
_cell.angle_alpha   90.00
_cell.angle_beta   90.00
_cell.angle_gamma   90.00
#
_symmetry.space_group_name_H-M   'P 1'
#
loop_
_entity.id
_entity.type
_entity.pdbx_description
1 polymer ?
#
loop_
_entity_poly.entity_id
_entity_poly.type
_entity_poly.pdbx_seq_one_letter_code
_entity_poly.pdbx_strand_id
1 'polypeptide(L)'
;MDAAVPQLDGELLATMFGLTSAEQRVALLLAQGLTADDMAARLGVQDNTVRSHVKQLLAKTQTHRQVQLVALLWRSAAVSHAGHEASTPAPLMPGGAPPVPPASCPNG
;
A
#
# COMPACT_ATOMS: atom_id res chain seq x y z
N MET A 1 18.91 -6.77 -24.11
CA MET A 1 18.27 -7.81 -23.29
C MET A 1 17.36 -7.08 -22.32
N ASP A 2 16.10 -6.86 -22.70
CA ASP A 2 15.06 -6.26 -21.86
C ASP A 2 14.75 -7.26 -20.75
N ALA A 3 15.46 -7.16 -19.62
CA ALA A 3 15.03 -7.82 -18.40
C ALA A 3 13.73 -7.12 -18.01
N ALA A 4 12.59 -7.78 -18.27
CA ALA A 4 11.29 -7.31 -17.85
C ALA A 4 11.36 -7.01 -16.34
N VAL A 5 11.44 -5.72 -16.00
CA VAL A 5 11.42 -5.30 -14.60
C VAL A 5 10.06 -5.74 -14.10
N PRO A 6 9.98 -6.62 -13.07
CA PRO A 6 8.70 -7.10 -12.60
C PRO A 6 7.84 -5.90 -12.20
N GLN A 7 6.71 -5.70 -12.86
CA GLN A 7 5.83 -4.59 -12.54
C GLN A 7 4.95 -4.99 -11.37
N LEU A 8 4.80 -4.08 -10.39
CA LEU A 8 3.93 -4.30 -9.24
C LEU A 8 2.51 -3.87 -9.59
N ASP A 9 1.66 -4.85 -9.90
CA ASP A 9 0.24 -4.64 -10.16
C ASP A 9 -0.54 -4.52 -8.85
N GLY A 10 -0.86 -3.28 -8.46
CA GLY A 10 -1.58 -3.01 -7.22
C GLY A 10 -2.95 -3.69 -7.12
N GLU A 11 -3.67 -3.82 -8.25
CA GLU A 11 -5.00 -4.46 -8.29
C GLU A 11 -4.90 -5.96 -7.98
N LEU A 12 -3.87 -6.60 -8.52
CA LEU A 12 -3.63 -8.01 -8.27
C LEU A 12 -3.18 -8.25 -6.83
N LEU A 13 -2.31 -7.39 -6.29
CA LEU A 13 -1.95 -7.42 -4.86
C LEU A 13 -3.19 -7.25 -3.98
N ALA A 14 -4.10 -6.35 -4.34
CA ALA A 14 -5.36 -6.14 -3.62
C ALA A 14 -6.23 -7.40 -3.65
N THR A 15 -6.33 -8.06 -4.80
CA THR A 15 -7.07 -9.32 -4.94
C THR A 15 -6.43 -10.47 -4.16
N MET A 16 -5.10 -10.60 -4.21
CA MET A 16 -4.36 -11.69 -3.54
C MET A 16 -4.38 -11.57 -2.02
N PHE A 17 -4.28 -10.34 -1.48
CA PHE A 17 -4.14 -10.09 -0.04
C PHE A 17 -5.36 -9.42 0.60
N GLY A 18 -6.45 -9.21 -0.16
CA GLY A 18 -7.63 -8.49 0.32
C GLY A 18 -7.34 -7.05 0.73
N LEU A 19 -6.51 -6.35 -0.04
CA LEU A 19 -6.14 -4.96 0.24
C LEU A 19 -7.27 -4.01 -0.18
N THR A 20 -7.44 -2.95 0.61
CA THR A 20 -8.22 -1.78 0.23
C THR A 20 -7.42 -0.89 -0.71
N SER A 21 -8.08 0.03 -1.41
CA SER A 21 -7.39 0.99 -2.28
C SER A 21 -6.37 1.88 -1.54
N ALA A 22 -6.60 2.18 -0.26
CA ALA A 22 -5.65 2.92 0.57
C ALA A 22 -4.41 2.08 0.88
N GLU A 23 -4.61 0.82 1.28
CA GLU A 23 -3.51 -0.11 1.54
C GLU A 23 -2.72 -0.45 0.27
N GLN A 24 -3.39 -0.58 -0.87
CA GLN A 24 -2.75 -0.75 -2.18
C GLN A 24 -1.81 0.42 -2.50
N ARG A 25 -2.28 1.67 -2.34
CA ARG A 25 -1.46 2.86 -2.56
C ARG A 25 -0.23 2.88 -1.65
N VAL A 26 -0.42 2.57 -0.37
CA VAL A 26 0.69 2.48 0.60
C VAL A 26 1.66 1.34 0.22
N ALA A 27 1.17 0.17 -0.17
CA ALA A 27 2.00 -0.97 -0.57
C ALA A 27 2.87 -0.64 -1.80
N LEU A 28 2.30 0.03 -2.80
CA LEU A 28 3.04 0.45 -4.00
C LEU A 28 4.15 1.46 -3.69
N LEU A 29 3.87 2.45 -2.85
CA LEU A 29 4.87 3.44 -2.43
C LEU A 29 5.95 2.83 -1.53
N LEU A 30 5.56 1.91 -0.64
CA LEU A 30 6.47 1.17 0.22
C LEU A 30 7.44 0.32 -0.60
N ALA A 31 6.95 -0.32 -1.66
CA ALA A 31 7.78 -1.12 -2.56
C ALA A 31 8.78 -0.29 -3.38
N GLN A 32 8.49 1.00 -3.58
CA GLN A 32 9.43 1.99 -4.16
C GLN A 32 10.51 2.42 -3.17
N GLY A 33 10.48 1.96 -1.91
CA GLY A 33 11.44 2.32 -0.88
C GLY A 33 11.18 3.68 -0.21
N LEU A 34 9.99 4.25 -0.40
CA LEU A 34 9.62 5.52 0.23
C LEU A 34 9.44 5.36 1.73
N THR A 35 9.80 6.40 2.48
CA THR A 35 9.62 6.43 3.93
C THR A 35 8.18 6.77 4.31
N ALA A 36 7.83 6.64 5.59
CA ALA A 36 6.49 6.99 6.07
C ALA A 36 6.13 8.46 5.82
N ASP A 37 7.10 9.36 5.96
CA ASP A 37 6.96 10.80 5.72
C ASP A 37 6.78 11.10 4.23
N ASP A 38 7.61 10.50 3.35
CA ASP A 38 7.46 10.66 1.90
C ASP A 38 6.09 10.16 1.41
N MET A 39 5.64 9.02 1.95
CA MET A 39 4.32 8.47 1.64
C MET A 39 3.20 9.37 2.14
N ALA A 40 3.33 9.93 3.34
CA ALA A 40 2.36 10.84 3.93
C ALA A 40 2.22 12.11 3.08
N ALA A 41 3.35 12.70 2.68
CA ALA A 41 3.41 13.86 1.79
C ALA A 41 2.76 13.58 0.43
N ARG A 42 3.03 12.41 -0.18
CA ARG A 42 2.45 12.03 -1.48
C ARG A 42 0.95 11.72 -1.42
N LEU A 43 0.49 11.14 -0.31
CA LEU A 43 -0.91 10.76 -0.14
C LEU A 43 -1.77 11.88 0.47
N GLY A 44 -1.16 12.97 0.94
CA GLY A 44 -1.86 14.06 1.61
C GLY A 44 -2.44 13.66 2.96
N VAL A 45 -1.79 12.74 3.67
CA VAL A 45 -2.21 12.22 4.98
C VAL A 45 -1.10 12.41 6.01
N GLN A 46 -1.37 12.10 7.29
CA GLN A 46 -0.34 12.12 8.33
C GLN A 46 0.48 10.83 8.36
N ASP A 47 1.74 10.91 8.78
CA ASP A 47 2.65 9.77 8.98
C ASP A 47 2.03 8.65 9.81
N ASN A 48 1.27 9.00 10.85
CA ASN A 48 0.63 8.01 11.73
C ASN A 48 -0.44 7.19 10.97
N THR A 49 -1.14 7.83 10.02
CA THR A 49 -2.09 7.16 9.13
C THR A 49 -1.35 6.17 8.22
N VAL A 50 -0.21 6.57 7.66
CA VAL A 50 0.64 5.67 6.86
C VAL A 50 1.12 4.49 7.69
N ARG A 51 1.64 4.72 8.91
CA ARG A 51 2.09 3.67 9.83
C ARG A 51 0.97 2.71 10.19
N SER A 52 -0.25 3.21 10.37
CA SER A 52 -1.45 2.39 10.60
C SER A 52 -1.74 1.49 9.39
N HIS A 53 -1.71 2.04 8.17
CA HIS A 53 -1.86 1.24 6.94
C HIS A 53 -0.74 0.19 6.79
N VAL A 54 0.51 0.52 7.11
CA VAL A 54 1.62 -0.45 7.12
C VAL A 54 1.36 -1.56 8.12
N LYS A 55 0.83 -1.26 9.31
CA LYS A 55 0.47 -2.30 10.30
C LYS A 55 -0.64 -3.22 9.80
N GLN A 56 -1.65 -2.68 9.13
CA GLN A 56 -2.72 -3.48 8.52
C GLN A 56 -2.16 -4.35 7.38
N LEU A 57 -1.27 -3.81 6.54
CA LEU A 57 -0.58 -4.56 5.50
C LEU A 57 0.23 -5.73 6.09
N LEU A 58 1.00 -5.49 7.15
CA LEU A 58 1.75 -6.55 7.85
C LEU A 58 0.80 -7.66 8.34
N ALA A 59 -0.34 -7.29 8.94
CA ALA A 59 -1.33 -8.26 9.40
C ALA A 59 -1.96 -9.05 8.24
N LYS A 60 -2.40 -8.38 7.17
CA LYS A 60 -3.06 -9.01 6.01
C LYS A 60 -2.12 -9.91 5.21
N THR A 61 -0.85 -9.55 5.14
CA THR A 61 0.18 -10.33 4.43
C THR A 61 0.88 -11.34 5.33
N GLN A 62 0.50 -11.43 6.61
CA GLN A 62 1.12 -12.29 7.61
C GLN A 62 2.65 -12.08 7.71
N THR A 63 3.09 -10.82 7.58
CA THR A 63 4.49 -10.43 7.73
C THR A 63 4.70 -9.65 9.02
N HIS A 64 5.93 -9.69 9.55
CA HIS A 64 6.25 -9.07 10.85
C HIS A 64 7.16 -7.85 10.73
N ARG A 65 7.78 -7.64 9.57
CA ARG A 65 8.72 -6.54 9.32
C ARG A 65 8.46 -5.92 7.96
N GLN A 66 8.60 -4.60 7.86
CA GLN A 66 8.47 -3.86 6.61
C GLN A 66 9.31 -4.46 5.47
N VAL A 67 10.54 -4.87 5.75
CA VAL A 67 11.42 -5.50 4.76
C VAL A 67 10.85 -6.83 4.23
N GLN A 68 10.19 -7.63 5.10
CA GLN A 68 9.53 -8.87 4.67
C GLN A 68 8.33 -8.59 3.80
N LEU A 69 7.54 -7.57 4.15
CA LEU A 69 6.42 -7.10 3.32
C LEU A 69 6.91 -6.69 1.93
N VAL A 70 7.93 -5.83 1.84
CA VAL A 70 8.48 -5.39 0.55
C VAL A 70 8.97 -6.59 -0.28
N ALA A 71 9.73 -7.51 0.32
CA ALA A 71 10.20 -8.71 -0.36
C ALA A 71 9.04 -9.61 -0.85
N LEU A 72 7.95 -9.71 -0.08
CA LEU A 72 6.75 -10.45 -0.47
C LEU A 72 6.07 -9.79 -1.67
N LEU A 73 5.87 -8.47 -1.66
CA LEU A 73 5.23 -7.73 -2.76
C LEU A 73 5.96 -7.98 -4.09
N TRP A 74 7.29 -7.86 -4.10
CA TRP A 74 8.11 -8.12 -5.29
C TRP A 74 8.09 -9.58 -5.73
N ARG A 75 8.03 -10.53 -4.78
CA ARG A 75 7.89 -11.95 -5.10
C ARG A 75 6.53 -12.25 -5.74
N SER A 76 5.45 -11.62 -5.26
CA SER A 76 4.13 -11.79 -5.87
C SER A 76 4.09 -11.22 -7.29
N ALA A 77 4.67 -10.05 -7.55
CA ALA A 77 4.75 -9.45 -8.89
C ALA A 77 5.45 -10.37 -9.92
N ALA A 78 6.46 -11.14 -9.49
CA ALA A 78 7.13 -12.09 -10.37
C ALA A 78 6.23 -13.25 -10.83
N VAL A 79 5.20 -13.60 -10.05
CA VAL A 79 4.23 -14.67 -10.36
C VAL A 79 3.06 -14.15 -11.22
N SER A 80 2.81 -12.84 -11.15
CA SER A 80 1.63 -12.14 -11.66
C SER A 80 1.58 -11.88 -13.16
N HIS A 81 2.72 -11.85 -13.86
CA HIS A 81 2.81 -11.48 -15.29
C HIS A 81 2.10 -12.46 -16.26
N ALA A 82 1.49 -13.55 -15.76
CA ALA A 82 0.91 -14.62 -16.57
C ALA A 82 -0.62 -14.58 -16.76
N GLY A 83 -1.37 -13.62 -16.21
CA GLY A 83 -2.82 -13.58 -16.49
C GLY A 83 -3.63 -12.51 -15.76
N HIS A 84 -3.80 -11.34 -16.39
CA HIS A 84 -4.71 -10.31 -15.90
C HIS A 84 -5.64 -9.82 -17.01
N GLU A 85 -6.69 -10.60 -17.35
CA GLU A 85 -7.87 -10.05 -18.01
C GLU A 85 -8.77 -9.41 -16.95
N ALA A 86 -9.01 -8.11 -17.14
CA ALA A 86 -9.56 -7.18 -16.16
C ALA A 86 -10.95 -7.58 -15.64
N SER A 87 -11.12 -7.57 -14.32
CA SER A 87 -12.43 -7.54 -13.67
C SER A 87 -12.57 -6.24 -12.88
N THR A 88 -13.54 -5.44 -13.30
CA THR A 88 -13.97 -4.15 -12.76
C THR A 88 -14.05 -4.17 -11.23
N PRO A 89 -13.33 -3.29 -10.50
CA PRO A 89 -13.52 -3.20 -9.05
C PRO A 89 -14.88 -2.56 -8.72
N ALA A 90 -15.59 -3.23 -7.81
CA ALA A 90 -16.94 -2.94 -7.36
C ALA A 90 -17.10 -1.54 -6.71
N PRO A 91 -18.32 -0.97 -6.66
CA PRO A 91 -18.55 0.35 -6.11
C PRO A 91 -18.43 0.37 -4.58
N LEU A 92 -17.62 1.34 -4.10
CA LEU A 92 -17.76 2.18 -2.89
C LEU A 92 -18.54 1.62 -1.70
N MET A 93 -17.83 1.36 -0.59
CA MET A 93 -18.28 1.62 0.78
C MET A 93 -17.08 2.08 1.66
N PRO A 94 -17.30 2.94 2.68
CA PRO A 94 -16.25 3.68 3.37
C PRO A 94 -15.64 2.86 4.51
N GLY A 95 -14.43 2.35 4.30
CA GLY A 95 -13.59 1.84 5.40
C GLY A 95 -13.02 3.02 6.18
N GLY A 96 -13.58 3.27 7.36
CA GLY A 96 -13.39 4.44 8.21
C GLY A 96 -11.97 5.00 8.27
N ALA A 97 -11.85 6.30 7.96
CA ALA A 97 -10.73 7.11 8.39
C ALA A 97 -10.76 7.20 9.94
N PRO A 98 -9.72 6.78 10.68
CA PRO A 98 -9.57 7.16 12.07
C PRO A 98 -9.41 8.70 12.18
N PRO A 99 -9.82 9.32 13.31
CA PRO A 99 -10.05 10.76 13.40
C PRO A 99 -8.79 11.58 13.11
N VAL A 100 -8.94 12.60 12.27
CA VAL A 100 -8.01 13.73 12.19
C VAL A 100 -8.21 14.59 13.46
N PRO A 101 -7.21 14.74 14.36
CA PRO A 101 -7.24 15.86 15.29
C PRO A 101 -6.89 17.16 14.55
N PRO A 102 -7.50 18.31 14.90
CA PRO A 102 -7.25 19.58 14.23
C PRO A 102 -5.78 19.99 14.37
N ALA A 103 -5.26 20.62 13.31
CA ALA A 103 -3.97 21.29 13.30
C ALA A 103 -3.85 22.24 14.50
N SER A 104 -2.93 21.95 15.42
CA SER A 104 -2.44 22.98 16.33
C SER A 104 -1.44 23.84 15.57
N CYS A 105 -1.91 25.00 15.11
CA CYS A 105 -1.07 26.12 14.73
C CYS A 105 -0.08 26.42 15.89
N PRO A 106 1.22 26.66 15.64
CA PRO A 106 2.05 27.30 16.65
C PRO A 106 1.61 28.76 16.77
N ASN A 107 1.27 29.19 17.97
CA ASN A 107 1.30 30.60 18.33
C ASN A 107 1.98 30.73 19.70
N GLY A 108 3.04 31.53 19.72
CA GLY A 108 4.00 31.70 20.81
C GLY A 108 5.36 32.05 20.22
#